data_AF-A0A959G1T8-F1
#
_entry.id   AF-A0A959G1T8-F1
#
_cell.length_a   1.000
_cell.length_b   1.000
_cell.length_c   1.000
_cell.angle_alpha   90.00
_cell.angle_beta   90.00
_cell.angle_gamma   90.00
#
_symmetry.space_group_name_H-M   'P 1'
#
loop_
_entity.id
_entity.type
_entity.pdbx_description
1 polymer ?
#
loop_
_entity_poly.entity_id
_entity_poly.type
_entity_poly.pdbx_seq_one_letter_code
_entity_poly.pdbx_strand_id
1 'polypeptide(L)'
;MNKKQKSDILWETMSWPEIEEKLKEVDTAILPCGAIEQHGPHLPVDVDYYDADWMAKVVAEQCQEPRPFVLPAIPYGVSYHHSAFKGTISVTNNALSALVYDIGMSLAHNGIKKLVILNGHGDNKPTLTYAAQMINRDSKIFVCVDTGESSDI
;
A
#
# COMPACT_ATOMS: atom_id res chain seq x y z
N MET A 1 -16.70 -17.17 1.18
CA MET A 1 -15.29 -17.58 1.01
C MET A 1 -14.82 -18.37 2.23
N ASN A 2 -13.94 -19.34 2.05
CA ASN A 2 -13.31 -20.04 3.18
C ASN A 2 -12.24 -19.14 3.80
N LYS A 3 -12.25 -18.99 5.14
CA LYS A 3 -11.26 -18.20 5.91
C LYS A 3 -9.80 -18.49 5.53
N LYS A 4 -9.53 -19.72 5.11
CA LYS A 4 -8.20 -20.24 4.76
C LYS A 4 -7.58 -19.61 3.50
N GLN A 5 -8.37 -19.10 2.56
CA GLN A 5 -7.83 -18.42 1.37
C GLN A 5 -7.43 -16.97 1.65
N LYS A 6 -8.14 -16.29 2.56
CA LYS A 6 -7.79 -14.94 3.00
C LYS A 6 -6.50 -14.91 3.84
N SER A 7 -6.21 -15.95 4.61
CA SER A 7 -5.00 -15.99 5.44
C SER A 7 -3.71 -16.04 4.64
N ASP A 8 -3.74 -16.62 3.44
CA ASP A 8 -2.49 -16.97 2.79
C ASP A 8 -1.88 -15.78 2.04
N ILE A 9 -2.65 -14.75 1.67
CA ILE A 9 -2.10 -13.57 0.97
C ILE A 9 -1.79 -12.40 1.91
N LEU A 10 -2.39 -12.34 3.11
CA LEU A 10 -2.28 -11.20 4.03
C LEU A 10 -1.07 -11.35 4.95
N TRP A 11 -0.08 -10.47 4.78
CA TRP A 11 1.17 -10.49 5.55
C TRP A 11 0.93 -10.50 7.07
N GLU A 12 0.02 -9.66 7.55
CA GLU A 12 -0.29 -9.49 8.98
C GLU A 12 -1.01 -10.67 9.65
N THR A 13 -1.45 -11.66 8.86
CA THR A 13 -2.15 -12.83 9.39
C THR A 13 -1.26 -14.07 9.49
N MET A 14 -0.04 -14.00 8.97
CA MET A 14 0.96 -15.08 9.00
C MET A 14 1.97 -14.86 10.12
N SER A 15 2.42 -15.96 10.73
CA SER A 15 3.58 -15.97 11.62
C SER A 15 4.88 -15.87 10.82
N TRP A 16 5.96 -15.40 11.45
CA TRP A 16 7.25 -15.24 10.76
C TRP A 16 7.78 -16.53 10.09
N PRO A 17 7.59 -17.76 10.63
CA PRO A 17 8.01 -18.98 9.92
C PRO A 17 7.13 -19.29 8.70
N GLU A 18 5.83 -18.96 8.74
CA GLU A 18 4.93 -19.11 7.59
C GLU A 18 5.32 -18.14 6.47
N ILE A 19 5.70 -16.91 6.82
CA ILE A 19 6.24 -15.92 5.88
C ILE A 19 7.56 -16.41 5.28
N GLU A 20 8.49 -16.92 6.09
CA GLU A 20 9.78 -17.47 5.63
C GLU A 20 9.58 -18.61 4.61
N GLU A 21 8.66 -19.55 4.88
CA GLU A 21 8.36 -20.62 3.94
C GLU A 21 7.78 -20.07 2.64
N LYS A 22 6.81 -19.15 2.74
CA LYS A 22 6.10 -18.61 1.57
C LYS A 22 7.00 -17.74 0.69
N LEU A 23 7.99 -17.05 1.26
CA LEU A 23 8.99 -16.27 0.53
C LEU A 23 9.88 -17.13 -0.40
N LYS A 24 9.89 -18.46 -0.23
CA LYS A 24 10.55 -19.37 -1.18
C LYS A 24 9.83 -19.44 -2.51
N GLU A 25 8.54 -19.10 -2.55
CA GLU A 25 7.65 -19.21 -3.72
C GLU A 25 7.15 -17.84 -4.21
N VAL A 26 6.87 -16.91 -3.30
CA VAL A 26 6.31 -15.59 -3.59
C VAL A 26 7.37 -14.51 -3.37
N ASP A 27 7.65 -13.73 -4.42
CA ASP A 27 8.61 -12.62 -4.38
C ASP A 27 7.97 -11.23 -4.63
N THR A 28 6.64 -11.16 -4.63
CA THR A 28 5.89 -9.96 -5.01
C THR A 28 4.97 -9.54 -3.85
N ALA A 29 4.93 -8.24 -3.57
CA ALA A 29 4.07 -7.64 -2.55
C ALA A 29 3.30 -6.43 -3.09
N ILE A 30 2.11 -6.20 -2.55
CA ILE A 30 1.27 -5.03 -2.76
C ILE A 30 1.23 -4.24 -1.45
N LEU A 31 1.58 -2.96 -1.50
CA LEU A 31 1.45 -2.02 -0.39
C LEU A 31 0.27 -1.07 -0.68
N PRO A 32 -0.88 -1.23 0.00
CA PRO A 32 -1.97 -0.27 -0.12
C PRO A 32 -1.63 1.03 0.61
N CYS A 33 -1.89 2.17 -0.01
CA CYS A 33 -1.67 3.49 0.58
C CYS A 33 -2.85 4.41 0.29
N GLY A 34 -3.58 4.83 1.32
CA GLY A 34 -4.71 5.75 1.23
C GLY A 34 -4.44 7.08 1.92
N ALA A 35 -5.51 7.69 2.42
CA ALA A 35 -5.50 8.91 3.21
C ALA A 35 -6.73 9.03 4.12
N ILE A 36 -6.70 10.01 5.02
CA ILE A 36 -7.85 10.45 5.82
C ILE A 36 -8.17 11.89 5.44
N GLU A 37 -9.25 12.09 4.69
CA GLU A 37 -9.65 13.40 4.17
C GLU A 37 -11.15 13.55 3.93
N GLN A 38 -11.58 14.77 3.66
CA GLN A 38 -12.96 15.04 3.32
C GLN A 38 -13.36 14.36 2.00
N HIS A 39 -14.56 13.79 1.95
CA HIS A 39 -15.19 13.26 0.72
C HIS A 39 -16.61 13.84 0.57
N GLY A 40 -16.73 15.15 0.78
CA GLY A 40 -18.02 15.84 0.87
C GLY A 40 -18.87 15.45 2.09
N PRO A 41 -20.14 15.87 2.15
CA PRO A 41 -20.98 15.74 3.36
C PRO A 41 -21.61 14.35 3.56
N HIS A 42 -21.37 13.40 2.66
CA HIS A 42 -22.13 12.15 2.57
C HIS A 42 -21.27 10.89 2.69
N LEU A 43 -19.95 11.02 2.54
CA LEU A 43 -19.01 9.90 2.68
C LEU A 43 -18.17 10.04 3.96
N PRO A 44 -17.71 8.91 4.53
CA PRO A 44 -16.68 8.88 5.56
C PRO A 44 -15.36 9.51 5.10
N VAL A 45 -14.47 9.79 6.06
CA VAL A 45 -13.16 10.39 5.76
C VAL A 45 -12.09 9.38 5.35
N ASP A 46 -12.39 8.08 5.41
CA ASP A 46 -11.44 6.98 5.19
C ASP A 46 -11.60 6.28 3.84
N VAL A 47 -12.36 6.89 2.91
CA VAL A 47 -12.65 6.30 1.58
C VAL A 47 -11.38 5.85 0.87
N ASP A 48 -10.36 6.73 0.78
CA ASP A 48 -9.10 6.40 0.09
C ASP A 48 -8.36 5.22 0.74
N TYR A 49 -8.38 5.13 2.07
CA TYR A 49 -7.80 4.01 2.82
C TYR A 49 -8.58 2.72 2.60
N TYR A 50 -9.91 2.78 2.71
CA TYR A 50 -10.79 1.64 2.53
C TYR A 50 -10.67 1.06 1.13
N ASP A 51 -10.72 1.92 0.11
CA ASP A 51 -10.67 1.52 -1.30
C ASP A 51 -9.30 0.91 -1.64
N ALA A 52 -8.20 1.52 -1.20
CA ALA A 52 -6.86 0.98 -1.42
C ALA A 52 -6.69 -0.41 -0.79
N ASP A 53 -7.08 -0.57 0.48
CA ASP A 53 -6.99 -1.85 1.20
C ASP A 53 -7.87 -2.93 0.54
N TRP A 54 -9.11 -2.59 0.20
CA TRP A 54 -10.03 -3.52 -0.43
C TRP A 54 -9.55 -3.93 -1.83
N MET A 55 -9.16 -2.97 -2.67
CA MET A 55 -8.67 -3.25 -4.03
C MET A 55 -7.43 -4.12 -4.02
N ALA A 56 -6.46 -3.85 -3.13
CA ALA A 56 -5.24 -4.65 -3.03
C ALA A 56 -5.54 -6.13 -2.74
N LYS A 57 -6.50 -6.39 -1.84
CA LYS A 57 -6.95 -7.75 -1.51
C LYS A 57 -7.63 -8.43 -2.71
N VAL A 58 -8.53 -7.72 -3.38
CA VAL A 58 -9.22 -8.24 -4.57
C VAL A 58 -8.23 -8.54 -5.70
N VAL A 59 -7.32 -7.62 -6.00
CA VAL A 59 -6.29 -7.80 -7.04
C VAL A 59 -5.42 -9.01 -6.74
N ALA A 60 -4.90 -9.14 -5.52
CA ALA A 60 -4.08 -10.28 -5.12
C ALA A 60 -4.84 -11.62 -5.27
N GLU A 61 -6.12 -11.67 -4.89
CA GLU A 61 -6.96 -12.87 -5.03
C GLU A 61 -7.20 -13.28 -6.50
N GLN A 62 -7.28 -12.30 -7.41
CA GLN A 62 -7.46 -12.52 -8.85
C GLN A 62 -6.15 -12.88 -9.59
N CYS A 63 -4.98 -12.67 -8.99
CA CYS A 63 -3.72 -13.12 -9.56
C CYS A 63 -3.64 -14.66 -9.65
N GLN A 64 -2.91 -15.14 -10.66
CA GLN A 64 -2.52 -16.55 -10.73
C GLN A 64 -1.51 -16.90 -9.64
N GLU A 65 -1.41 -18.17 -9.28
CA GLU A 65 -0.38 -18.63 -8.35
C GLU A 65 1.03 -18.51 -8.97
N PRO A 66 2.06 -18.15 -8.18
CA PRO A 66 1.98 -17.78 -6.77
C PRO A 66 1.43 -16.35 -6.57
N ARG A 67 0.38 -16.20 -5.76
CA ARG A 67 -0.26 -14.89 -5.51
C ARG A 67 0.65 -13.94 -4.72
N PRO A 68 0.60 -12.62 -4.98
CA PRO A 68 1.40 -11.65 -4.23
C PRO A 68 0.92 -11.52 -2.78
N PHE A 69 1.83 -11.10 -1.90
CA PHE A 69 1.46 -10.66 -0.56
C PHE A 69 0.70 -9.34 -0.62
N VAL A 70 -0.23 -9.14 0.30
CA VAL A 70 -0.82 -7.84 0.61
C VAL A 70 -0.31 -7.43 1.99
N LEU A 71 0.27 -6.24 2.07
CA LEU A 71 0.77 -5.66 3.32
C LEU A 71 -0.33 -4.89 4.05
N PRO A 72 -0.15 -4.61 5.36
CA PRO A 72 -0.97 -3.64 6.06
C PRO A 72 -1.03 -2.32 5.31
N ALA A 73 -2.25 -1.84 5.08
CA ALA A 73 -2.48 -0.58 4.40
C ALA A 73 -1.97 0.61 5.23
N ILE A 74 -1.41 1.61 4.55
CA ILE A 74 -1.04 2.90 5.16
C ILE A 74 -2.30 3.79 5.18
N PRO A 75 -2.83 4.15 6.36
CA PRO A 75 -4.09 4.89 6.46
C PRO A 75 -3.94 6.40 6.26
N TYR A 76 -2.76 6.98 6.50
CA TYR A 76 -2.54 8.42 6.43
C TYR A 76 -1.70 8.79 5.21
N GLY A 77 -2.18 9.79 4.47
CA GLY A 77 -1.56 10.31 3.26
C GLY A 77 -1.26 11.80 3.34
N VAL A 78 -0.90 12.37 2.20
CA VAL A 78 -0.61 13.79 2.02
C VAL A 78 -1.89 14.50 1.59
N SER A 79 -2.65 15.05 2.52
CA SER A 79 -3.96 15.68 2.27
C SER A 79 -4.02 17.15 2.71
N TYR A 80 -2.90 17.87 2.69
CA TYR A 80 -2.85 19.26 3.17
C TYR A 80 -3.73 20.21 2.35
N HIS A 81 -4.04 19.87 1.10
CA HIS A 81 -5.00 20.59 0.25
C HIS A 81 -6.43 20.57 0.83
N HIS A 82 -6.78 19.54 1.61
CA HIS A 82 -8.08 19.38 2.29
C HIS A 82 -8.08 19.90 3.74
N SER A 83 -7.05 20.64 4.16
CA SER A 83 -6.89 21.11 5.55
C SER A 83 -7.96 22.09 6.05
N ALA A 84 -8.70 22.73 5.13
CA ALA A 84 -9.83 23.59 5.49
C ALA A 84 -11.00 22.80 6.09
N PHE A 85 -11.11 21.49 5.81
CA PHE A 85 -12.18 20.63 6.26
C PHE A 85 -11.79 19.89 7.53
N LYS A 86 -12.63 20.01 8.58
CA LYS A 86 -12.39 19.31 9.86
C LYS A 86 -12.61 17.81 9.68
N GLY A 87 -11.64 17.01 10.10
CA GLY A 87 -11.62 15.55 9.92
C GLY A 87 -10.41 15.08 9.12
N THR A 88 -9.88 15.91 8.21
CA THR A 88 -8.66 15.63 7.45
C THR A 88 -7.44 15.51 8.37
N ILE A 89 -6.68 14.42 8.20
CA ILE A 89 -5.41 14.18 8.91
C ILE A 89 -4.34 13.92 7.85
N SER A 90 -3.49 14.93 7.61
CA SER A 90 -2.40 14.85 6.65
C SER A 90 -1.07 14.60 7.33
N VAL A 91 -0.26 13.71 6.75
CA VAL A 91 1.18 13.64 7.00
C VAL A 91 1.93 14.51 5.98
N THR A 92 3.21 14.75 6.22
CA THR A 92 4.06 15.48 5.27
C THR A 92 4.60 14.54 4.19
N ASN A 93 4.95 15.09 3.03
CA ASN A 93 5.64 14.35 1.96
C ASN A 93 6.91 13.63 2.49
N ASN A 94 7.68 14.30 3.35
CA ASN A 94 8.90 13.72 3.95
C ASN A 94 8.57 12.52 4.84
N ALA A 95 7.52 12.60 5.67
CA ALA A 95 7.13 11.51 6.55
C ALA A 95 6.63 10.30 5.76
N LEU A 96 5.75 10.51 4.77
CA LEU A 96 5.21 9.42 3.96
C LEU A 96 6.30 8.76 3.10
N SER A 97 7.14 9.55 2.42
CA SER A 97 8.22 8.98 1.61
C SER A 97 9.25 8.22 2.43
N ALA A 98 9.63 8.71 3.62
CA ALA A 98 10.53 8.01 4.51
C ALA A 98 9.95 6.68 5.01
N LEU A 99 8.67 6.68 5.42
CA LEU A 99 7.99 5.46 5.85
C LEU A 99 7.94 4.40 4.74
N VAL A 100 7.53 4.81 3.54
CA VAL A 100 7.43 3.90 2.38
C VAL A 100 8.81 3.39 1.96
N TYR A 101 9.84 4.24 2.03
CA TYR A 101 11.22 3.84 1.80
C TYR A 101 11.66 2.76 2.80
N ASP A 102 11.48 2.99 4.11
CA ASP A 102 11.89 2.04 5.16
C ASP A 102 11.15 0.69 5.03
N ILE A 103 9.86 0.73 4.66
CA ILE A 103 9.08 -0.47 4.33
C ILE A 103 9.71 -1.19 3.13
N GLY A 104 9.98 -0.48 2.03
CA GLY A 104 10.58 -1.05 0.82
C GLY A 104 11.95 -1.70 1.05
N MET A 105 12.82 -1.06 1.84
CA MET A 105 14.12 -1.61 2.22
C MET A 105 13.96 -2.87 3.08
N SER A 106 13.00 -2.88 4.01
CA SER A 106 12.71 -4.03 4.85
C SER A 106 12.15 -5.20 4.05
N LEU A 107 11.27 -4.95 3.08
CA LEU A 107 10.74 -5.98 2.19
C LEU A 107 11.85 -6.61 1.33
N ALA A 108 12.73 -5.78 0.78
CA ALA A 108 13.89 -6.26 0.02
C ALA A 108 14.80 -7.15 0.89
N HIS A 109 15.04 -6.76 2.15
CA HIS A 109 15.80 -7.56 3.10
C HIS A 109 15.14 -8.91 3.39
N ASN A 110 13.81 -8.97 3.43
CA ASN A 110 13.05 -10.23 3.59
C ASN A 110 12.99 -11.08 2.30
N GLY A 111 13.47 -10.58 1.15
CA GLY A 111 13.53 -11.35 -0.09
C GLY A 111 12.45 -11.02 -1.13
N ILE A 112 11.62 -10.01 -0.89
CA ILE A 112 10.72 -9.46 -1.92
C ILE A 112 11.56 -8.84 -3.05
N LYS A 113 11.15 -9.08 -4.29
CA LYS A 113 11.80 -8.57 -5.51
C LYS A 113 10.93 -7.62 -6.31
N LYS A 114 9.63 -7.58 -6.04
CA LYS A 114 8.66 -6.72 -6.72
C LYS A 114 7.70 -6.11 -5.71
N LEU A 115 7.61 -4.78 -5.68
CA LEU A 115 6.68 -4.04 -4.84
C LEU A 115 5.77 -3.18 -5.72
N VAL A 116 4.46 -3.42 -5.62
CA VAL A 116 3.45 -2.55 -6.20
C VAL A 116 2.86 -1.70 -5.08
N ILE A 117 3.04 -0.38 -5.16
CA ILE A 117 2.37 0.55 -4.26
C ILE A 117 1.02 0.88 -4.89
N LEU A 118 -0.07 0.41 -4.29
CA LEU A 118 -1.43 0.69 -4.75
C LEU A 118 -1.92 1.95 -4.04
N ASN A 119 -1.98 3.04 -4.79
CA ASN A 119 -2.36 4.35 -4.29
C ASN A 119 -3.87 4.60 -4.42
N GLY A 120 -4.52 4.94 -3.32
CA GLY A 120 -5.94 5.32 -3.26
C GLY A 120 -6.20 6.83 -3.25
N HIS A 121 -5.16 7.68 -3.11
CA HIS A 121 -5.35 9.13 -2.93
C HIS A 121 -4.41 9.95 -3.84
N GLY A 122 -4.96 10.86 -4.64
CA GLY A 122 -4.22 11.57 -5.70
C GLY A 122 -2.96 12.31 -5.23
N ASP A 123 -3.03 13.06 -4.14
CA ASP A 123 -1.90 13.88 -3.67
C ASP A 123 -0.73 13.05 -3.10
N ASN A 124 -0.94 11.76 -2.80
CA ASN A 124 0.16 10.86 -2.45
C ASN A 124 1.09 10.58 -3.63
N LYS A 125 0.59 10.65 -4.88
CA LYS A 125 1.28 10.13 -6.07
C LYS A 125 2.70 10.66 -6.27
N PRO A 126 2.99 11.98 -6.17
CA PRO A 126 4.37 12.47 -6.30
C PRO A 126 5.30 11.90 -5.23
N THR A 127 4.81 11.79 -4.00
CA THR A 127 5.57 11.31 -2.83
C THR A 127 5.83 9.82 -2.90
N LEU A 128 4.84 9.02 -3.29
CA LEU A 128 4.99 7.58 -3.50
C LEU A 128 5.91 7.30 -4.69
N THR A 129 5.83 8.09 -5.76
CA THR A 129 6.71 7.95 -6.94
C THR A 129 8.15 8.24 -6.56
N TYR A 130 8.39 9.29 -5.77
CA TYR A 130 9.72 9.58 -5.24
C TYR A 130 10.24 8.43 -4.37
N ALA A 131 9.45 7.92 -3.43
CA ALA A 131 9.85 6.78 -2.60
C ALA A 131 10.17 5.54 -3.45
N ALA A 132 9.32 5.21 -4.44
CA ALA A 132 9.55 4.09 -5.36
C ALA A 132 10.87 4.22 -6.12
N GLN A 133 11.21 5.42 -6.61
CA GLN A 133 12.50 5.66 -7.28
C GLN A 133 13.69 5.40 -6.35
N MET A 134 13.59 5.86 -5.10
CA MET A 134 14.65 5.67 -4.09
C MET A 134 14.82 4.18 -3.75
N ILE A 135 13.71 3.44 -3.57
CA ILE A 135 13.76 2.00 -3.30
C ILE A 135 14.37 1.25 -4.49
N ASN A 136 13.93 1.52 -5.73
CA ASN A 136 14.51 0.91 -6.93
C ASN A 136 16.04 1.11 -6.99
N ARG A 137 16.52 2.32 -6.66
CA ARG A 137 17.94 2.67 -6.66
C ARG A 137 18.71 1.90 -5.57
N ASP A 138 18.18 1.86 -4.35
CA ASP A 138 18.93 1.46 -3.16
C ASP A 138 18.79 -0.03 -2.83
N SER A 139 17.65 -0.67 -3.13
CA SER A 139 17.40 -2.08 -2.83
C SER A 139 17.49 -3.01 -4.04
N LYS A 140 17.49 -2.46 -5.27
CA LYS A 140 17.51 -3.20 -6.54
C LYS A 140 16.32 -4.16 -6.74
N ILE A 141 15.21 -3.91 -6.06
CA ILE A 141 13.93 -4.57 -6.35
C ILE A 141 13.16 -3.71 -7.37
N PHE A 142 12.24 -4.31 -8.11
CA PHE A 142 11.31 -3.55 -8.96
C PHE A 142 10.23 -2.90 -8.09
N VAL A 143 10.09 -1.58 -8.17
CA VAL A 143 9.00 -0.84 -7.50
C VAL A 143 8.25 0.03 -8.48
N CYS A 144 6.92 -0.05 -8.46
CA CYS A 144 6.05 0.88 -9.18
C CYS A 144 4.94 1.41 -8.27
N VAL A 145 4.38 2.55 -8.67
CA VAL A 145 3.16 3.11 -8.09
C VAL A 145 2.06 2.92 -9.11
N ASP A 146 1.01 2.22 -8.72
CA ASP A 146 -0.22 2.12 -9.50
C ASP A 146 -1.32 2.91 -8.81
N THR A 147 -2.12 3.60 -9.59
CA THR A 147 -3.14 4.53 -9.10
C THR A 147 -4.52 3.99 -9.48
N GLY A 148 -5.28 3.59 -8.47
CA GLY A 148 -6.71 3.30 -8.58
C GLY A 148 -7.53 4.45 -7.99
N GLU A 149 -7.16 5.70 -8.31
CA GLU A 149 -7.77 6.91 -7.74
C GLU A 149 -9.30 6.86 -7.91
N SER A 150 -10.02 6.84 -6.79
CA SER A 150 -11.49 6.96 -6.74
C SER A 150 -11.95 8.39 -6.41
N SER A 151 -11.02 9.31 -6.17
CA SER A 151 -11.28 10.63 -5.61
C SER A 151 -11.07 11.80 -6.58
N ASP A 152 -12.02 12.75 -6.50
CA ASP A 152 -12.06 14.11 -7.06
C ASP A 152 -11.98 14.30 -8.60
N ILE A 153 -12.86 13.60 -9.34
CA ILE A 153 -13.44 14.13 -10.60
C ILE A 153 -14.95 14.32 -10.46
#